data_AF-A0A2E5CSP3-F1
#
_entry.id   AF-A0A2E5CSP3-F1
#
_cell.length_a   1.000
_cell.length_b   1.000
_cell.length_c   1.000
_cell.angle_alpha   90.00
_cell.angle_beta   90.00
_cell.angle_gamma   90.00
#
_symmetry.space_group_name_H-M   'P 1'
#
loop_
_entity.id
_entity.type
_entity.pdbx_description
1 polymer ?
#
loop_
_entity_poly.entity_id
_entity_poly.type
_entity_poly.pdbx_seq_one_letter_code
_entity_poly.pdbx_strand_id
1 'polypeptide(L)'
;MTEELNIRQFFTSFVKFIVRNNKLIYSMIIIGVLSVIIFQKFKTPYYETKAICMSGISKYERVDYEEGWLQRTAIDLINYLEINIENKDYNELAYLLGIDISVAQKIKKIEAEQLFQKDMNEEFFSLNKFEVMLVVFDNNIISEIQEGLLYYFNSNNYVKKYYEEFIESSNKIILDINQEMKLLEKIRIEGSKNRMDFSSSLKVINGQEKSEVSNQIVALSQYREDIRTQKELLKPLSFVQDFAKVNQKEDDILIWSILVSFLSFLISLFVALIKEIINN
;
A
#
# COMPACT_ATOMS: atom_id res chain seq x y z
N MET A 1 11.93 -13.24 62.71
CA MET A 1 10.54 -13.67 62.46
C MET A 1 10.27 -13.45 60.99
N THR A 2 10.54 -14.46 60.17
CA THR A 2 10.26 -14.46 58.74
C THR A 2 8.94 -15.19 58.56
N GLU A 3 7.86 -14.45 58.32
CA GLU A 3 6.62 -15.06 57.83
C GLU A 3 6.96 -15.65 56.45
N GLU A 4 7.20 -16.96 56.40
CA GLU A 4 7.23 -17.67 55.12
C GLU A 4 5.83 -17.56 54.53
N LEU A 5 5.72 -16.75 53.48
CA LEU A 5 4.48 -16.55 52.75
C LEU A 5 4.05 -17.91 52.16
N ASN A 6 3.14 -18.60 52.86
CA ASN A 6 2.67 -19.90 52.44
C ASN A 6 1.73 -19.72 51.24
N ILE A 7 2.29 -19.83 50.03
CA ILE A 7 1.62 -19.66 48.75
C ILE A 7 0.29 -20.45 48.71
N ARG A 8 0.28 -21.65 49.30
CA ARG A 8 -0.91 -22.50 49.37
C ARG A 8 -2.03 -21.86 50.22
N GLN A 9 -1.69 -21.25 51.35
CA GLN A 9 -2.66 -20.55 52.18
C GLN A 9 -3.18 -19.29 51.48
N PHE A 10 -2.30 -18.51 50.85
CA PHE A 10 -2.70 -17.33 50.07
C PHE A 10 -3.69 -17.70 48.96
N PHE A 11 -3.39 -18.72 48.14
CA PHE A 11 -4.30 -19.20 47.10
C PHE A 11 -5.63 -19.71 47.66
N THR A 12 -5.59 -20.45 48.77
CA THR A 12 -6.82 -20.97 49.40
C THR A 12 -7.71 -19.82 49.90
N SER A 13 -7.12 -18.80 50.51
CA SER A 13 -7.84 -17.60 50.96
C SER A 13 -8.40 -16.80 49.78
N PHE A 14 -7.63 -16.67 48.69
CA PHE A 14 -8.08 -16.02 47.46
C PHE A 14 -9.28 -16.73 46.82
N VAL A 15 -9.23 -18.06 46.71
CA VAL A 15 -10.37 -18.84 46.18
C VAL A 15 -11.60 -18.68 47.06
N LYS A 16 -11.45 -18.75 48.40
CA LYS A 16 -12.57 -18.52 49.33
C LYS A 16 -13.15 -17.12 49.21
N PHE A 17 -12.31 -16.11 49.02
CA PHE A 17 -12.73 -14.72 48.77
C PHE A 17 -13.60 -14.62 47.51
N ILE A 18 -13.17 -15.23 46.40
CA ILE A 18 -13.95 -15.26 45.15
C ILE A 18 -15.29 -15.98 45.36
N VAL A 19 -15.28 -17.15 46.01
CA VAL A 19 -16.49 -17.94 46.25
C VAL A 19 -17.50 -17.16 47.10
N ARG A 20 -17.04 -16.43 48.13
CA ARG A 20 -17.92 -15.61 48.99
C ARG A 20 -18.50 -14.40 48.25
N ASN A 21 -17.73 -13.78 47.37
CA ASN A 21 -18.14 -12.60 46.60
C ASN A 21 -18.65 -12.96 45.18
N ASN A 22 -18.92 -14.24 44.91
CA ASN A 22 -19.19 -14.75 43.56
C ASN A 22 -20.37 -14.04 42.87
N LYS A 23 -21.46 -13.77 43.59
CA LYS A 23 -22.65 -13.07 43.04
C LYS A 23 -22.31 -11.68 42.53
N LEU A 24 -21.48 -10.94 43.27
CA LEU A 24 -21.05 -9.59 42.88
C LEU A 24 -20.15 -9.67 41.65
N ILE A 25 -19.16 -10.57 41.67
CA ILE A 25 -18.22 -10.80 40.57
C ILE A 25 -18.98 -11.17 39.28
N TYR A 26 -19.87 -12.17 39.33
CA TYR A 26 -20.65 -12.58 38.17
C TYR A 26 -21.59 -11.47 37.67
N SER A 27 -22.22 -10.70 38.56
CA SER A 27 -23.09 -9.59 38.14
C SER A 27 -22.33 -8.52 37.35
N MET A 28 -21.11 -8.17 37.78
CA MET A 28 -20.26 -7.20 37.09
C MET A 28 -19.79 -7.71 35.73
N ILE A 29 -19.39 -8.98 35.63
CA ILE A 29 -19.00 -9.59 34.36
C ILE A 29 -20.18 -9.56 33.37
N ILE A 30 -21.39 -9.94 33.82
CA ILE A 30 -22.58 -9.94 32.98
C ILE A 30 -22.91 -8.52 32.49
N ILE A 31 -22.83 -7.51 33.37
CA ILE A 31 -23.04 -6.11 32.99
C ILE A 31 -22.00 -5.65 31.97
N GLY A 32 -20.72 -6.01 32.16
CA GLY A 32 -19.65 -5.69 31.23
C GLY A 32 -19.89 -6.30 29.84
N VAL A 33 -20.23 -7.58 29.77
CA VAL A 33 -20.52 -8.27 28.50
C VAL A 33 -21.77 -7.70 27.82
N LEU A 34 -22.85 -7.44 28.57
CA LEU A 34 -24.06 -6.78 28.05
C LEU A 34 -23.74 -5.39 27.47
N SER A 35 -22.89 -4.63 28.14
CA SER A 35 -22.45 -3.31 27.66
C SER A 35 -21.76 -3.41 26.30
N VAL A 36 -20.89 -4.40 26.09
CA VAL A 36 -20.22 -4.64 24.79
C VAL A 36 -21.22 -5.00 23.70
N ILE A 37 -22.15 -5.91 23.98
CA ILE A 37 -23.17 -6.33 23.00
C ILE A 37 -24.02 -5.12 22.58
N ILE A 38 -24.41 -4.29 23.54
CA ILE A 38 -25.15 -3.06 23.27
C ILE A 38 -24.30 -2.10 22.44
N PHE A 39 -23.07 -1.82 22.88
CA PHE A 39 -22.13 -0.93 22.19
C PHE A 39 -21.92 -1.33 20.72
N GLN A 40 -21.71 -2.61 20.47
CA GLN A 40 -21.44 -3.12 19.15
C GLN A 40 -22.66 -3.08 18.23
N LYS A 41 -23.87 -3.24 18.79
CA LYS A 41 -25.11 -3.04 18.05
C LYS A 41 -25.32 -1.58 17.64
N PHE A 42 -24.75 -0.62 18.39
CA PHE A 42 -24.77 0.80 18.05
C PHE A 42 -23.57 1.24 17.17
N LYS A 43 -22.47 0.48 17.16
CA LYS A 43 -21.31 0.74 16.29
C LYS A 43 -21.75 0.60 14.83
N THR A 44 -21.53 1.64 14.04
CA THR A 44 -21.80 1.59 12.60
C THR A 44 -20.88 0.54 11.96
N PRO A 45 -21.44 -0.47 11.26
CA PRO A 45 -20.63 -1.48 10.62
C PRO A 45 -19.83 -0.87 9.46
N TYR A 46 -18.67 -1.43 9.19
CA TYR A 46 -17.84 -1.04 8.06
C TYR A 46 -17.23 -2.27 7.40
N TYR A 47 -16.72 -2.04 6.19
CA TYR A 47 -16.10 -3.01 5.33
C TYR A 47 -14.66 -2.59 5.12
N GLU A 48 -13.73 -3.49 5.42
CA GLU A 48 -12.31 -3.32 5.10
C GLU A 48 -12.00 -4.08 3.82
N THR A 49 -11.27 -3.44 2.92
CA THR A 49 -10.78 -4.05 1.68
C THR A 49 -9.39 -3.52 1.36
N LYS A 50 -8.65 -4.31 0.59
CA LYS A 50 -7.27 -4.02 0.22
C LYS A 50 -7.10 -4.14 -1.28
N ALA A 51 -6.25 -3.29 -1.84
CA ALA A 51 -5.82 -3.32 -3.23
C ALA A 51 -4.29 -3.33 -3.30
N ILE A 52 -3.75 -3.97 -4.34
CA ILE A 52 -2.31 -3.94 -4.63
C ILE A 52 -2.10 -3.01 -5.81
N CYS A 53 -1.28 -1.99 -5.60
CA CYS A 53 -1.05 -0.92 -6.53
C CYS A 53 0.42 -0.85 -6.96
N MET A 54 0.64 -0.22 -8.10
CA MET A 54 1.96 0.18 -8.60
C MET A 54 1.87 1.60 -9.15
N SER A 55 2.92 2.39 -8.95
CA SER A 55 3.05 3.73 -9.51
C SER A 55 4.34 3.86 -10.32
N GLY A 56 4.24 4.57 -11.45
CA GLY A 56 5.39 4.97 -12.25
C GLY A 56 6.06 6.28 -11.80
N ILE A 57 5.55 6.96 -10.76
CA ILE A 57 6.00 8.30 -10.37
C ILE A 57 7.51 8.38 -10.14
N SER A 58 8.09 7.41 -9.42
CA SER A 58 9.53 7.38 -9.14
C SER A 58 10.39 7.32 -10.40
N LYS A 59 9.89 6.72 -11.49
CA LYS A 59 10.57 6.71 -12.79
C LYS A 59 10.49 8.06 -13.50
N TYR A 60 9.42 8.83 -13.29
CA TYR A 60 9.28 10.16 -13.88
C TYR A 60 10.17 11.19 -13.19
N GLU A 61 10.29 11.07 -11.86
CA GLU A 61 11.12 11.94 -11.04
C GLU A 61 12.62 11.76 -11.33
N ARG A 62 13.02 10.61 -11.92
CA ARG A 62 14.42 10.25 -12.25
C ARG A 62 15.35 10.37 -11.06
N VAL A 63 14.82 10.14 -9.87
CA VAL A 63 15.59 10.07 -8.64
C VAL A 63 16.02 8.62 -8.44
N ASP A 64 17.31 8.40 -8.22
CA ASP A 64 17.83 7.11 -7.78
C ASP A 64 17.46 6.93 -6.32
N TYR A 65 16.24 6.44 -6.10
CA TYR A 65 15.77 6.05 -4.79
C TYR A 65 16.50 4.79 -4.32
N GLU A 66 16.92 4.76 -3.05
CA GLU A 66 17.21 3.49 -2.38
C GLU A 66 15.98 2.58 -2.50
N GLU A 67 16.16 1.27 -2.64
CA GLU A 67 15.08 0.33 -2.98
C GLU A 67 13.82 0.55 -2.12
N GLY A 68 13.97 0.87 -0.83
CA GLY A 68 12.88 1.14 0.12
C GLY A 68 11.99 2.35 -0.16
N TRP A 69 12.34 3.20 -1.13
CA TRP A 69 11.65 4.48 -1.40
C TRP A 69 10.93 4.52 -2.74
N LEU A 70 10.95 3.42 -3.50
CA LEU A 70 10.47 3.36 -4.90
C LEU A 70 9.00 3.78 -5.10
N GLN A 71 8.16 3.72 -4.07
CA GLN A 71 6.74 4.07 -4.13
C GLN A 71 6.33 5.17 -3.14
N ARG A 72 7.30 5.83 -2.49
CA ARG A 72 7.03 6.77 -1.39
C ARG A 72 6.10 7.92 -1.79
N THR A 73 6.36 8.56 -2.93
CA THR A 73 5.52 9.67 -3.42
C THR A 73 4.06 9.24 -3.61
N ALA A 74 3.83 8.04 -4.14
CA ALA A 74 2.47 7.52 -4.34
C ALA A 74 1.78 7.21 -3.00
N ILE A 75 2.52 6.60 -2.06
CA ILE A 75 2.03 6.31 -0.71
C ILE A 75 1.66 7.61 0.02
N ASP A 76 2.54 8.60 -0.01
CA ASP A 76 2.34 9.89 0.64
C ASP A 76 1.12 10.64 0.05
N LEU A 77 0.90 10.54 -1.26
CA LEU A 77 -0.29 11.11 -1.92
C LEU A 77 -1.60 10.49 -1.42
N ILE A 78 -1.63 9.17 -1.18
CA ILE A 78 -2.81 8.49 -0.65
C ILE A 78 -3.00 8.83 0.82
N ASN A 79 -1.95 8.76 1.63
CA ASN A 79 -2.01 9.07 3.05
C ASN A 79 -2.39 10.54 3.31
N TYR A 80 -2.11 11.45 2.37
CA TYR A 80 -2.62 12.82 2.43
C TYR A 80 -4.16 12.89 2.39
N LEU A 81 -4.83 11.98 1.68
CA LEU A 81 -6.30 11.95 1.63
C LEU A 81 -6.91 11.60 2.99
N GLU A 82 -6.21 10.79 3.79
CA GLU A 82 -6.65 10.43 5.15
C GLU A 82 -6.78 11.65 6.06
N ILE A 83 -5.91 12.64 5.89
CA ILE A 83 -5.96 13.89 6.66
C ILE A 83 -7.31 14.59 6.48
N ASN A 84 -7.88 14.57 5.26
CA ASN A 84 -9.19 15.16 5.00
C ASN A 84 -10.32 14.35 5.64
N ILE A 85 -10.17 13.03 5.73
CA ILE A 85 -11.13 12.12 6.39
C ILE A 85 -11.10 12.36 7.91
N GLU A 86 -9.92 12.41 8.53
CA GLU A 86 -9.74 12.67 9.96
C GLU A 86 -10.31 14.04 10.38
N ASN A 87 -10.09 15.06 9.54
CA ASN A 87 -10.61 16.41 9.74
C ASN A 87 -12.10 16.55 9.38
N LYS A 88 -12.74 15.50 8.83
CA LYS A 88 -14.11 15.50 8.33
C LYS A 88 -14.38 16.53 7.22
N ASP A 89 -13.34 16.91 6.46
CA ASP A 89 -13.47 17.79 5.29
C ASP A 89 -13.80 16.98 4.03
N TYR A 90 -15.03 16.48 4.00
CA TYR A 90 -15.52 15.66 2.89
C TYR A 90 -15.74 16.46 1.60
N ASN A 91 -15.80 17.80 1.66
CA ASN A 91 -15.89 18.63 0.46
C ASN A 91 -14.57 18.59 -0.29
N GLU A 92 -13.46 18.82 0.42
CA GLU A 92 -12.13 18.77 -0.18
C GLU A 92 -11.81 17.36 -0.66
N LEU A 93 -12.13 16.34 0.15
CA LEU A 93 -11.93 14.94 -0.27
C LEU A 93 -12.69 14.60 -1.56
N ALA A 94 -13.95 15.02 -1.67
CA ALA A 94 -14.77 14.83 -2.86
C ALA A 94 -14.18 15.55 -4.08
N TYR A 95 -13.70 16.78 -3.89
CA TYR A 95 -13.04 17.57 -4.94
C TYR A 95 -11.75 16.90 -5.44
N LEU A 96 -10.88 16.45 -4.53
CA LEU A 96 -9.61 15.80 -4.87
C LEU A 96 -9.82 14.48 -5.61
N LEU A 97 -10.78 13.65 -5.15
CA LEU A 97 -11.10 12.37 -5.77
C LEU A 97 -12.02 12.52 -7.00
N GLY A 98 -12.64 13.67 -7.22
CA GLY A 98 -13.60 13.86 -8.32
C GLY A 98 -14.87 13.01 -8.17
N ILE A 99 -15.32 12.80 -6.94
CA ILE A 99 -16.50 11.98 -6.59
C ILE A 99 -17.58 12.84 -5.91
N ASP A 100 -18.79 12.31 -5.78
CA ASP A 100 -19.85 12.98 -5.04
C ASP A 100 -19.54 13.05 -3.53
N ILE A 101 -19.97 14.13 -2.89
CA ILE A 101 -19.79 14.31 -1.44
C ILE A 101 -20.46 13.21 -0.61
N SER A 102 -21.58 12.66 -1.11
CA SER A 102 -22.30 11.55 -0.49
C SER A 102 -21.47 10.25 -0.48
N VAL A 103 -20.55 10.11 -1.45
CA VAL A 103 -19.60 9.00 -1.56
C VAL A 103 -18.43 9.24 -0.62
N ALA A 104 -17.86 10.44 -0.63
CA ALA A 104 -16.76 10.83 0.24
C ALA A 104 -17.10 10.65 1.74
N GLN A 105 -18.32 11.02 2.16
CA GLN A 105 -18.80 10.85 3.54
C GLN A 105 -18.88 9.40 4.01
N LYS A 106 -18.95 8.44 3.08
CA LYS A 106 -19.02 7.01 3.40
C LYS A 106 -17.64 6.37 3.52
N ILE A 107 -16.58 7.12 3.25
CA ILE A 107 -15.19 6.70 3.47
C ILE A 107 -14.88 6.89 4.95
N LYS A 108 -14.54 5.79 5.62
CA LYS A 108 -14.15 5.81 7.03
C LYS A 108 -12.65 6.04 7.18
N LYS A 109 -11.84 5.44 6.31
CA LYS A 109 -10.38 5.45 6.38
C LYS A 109 -9.76 5.01 5.05
N ILE A 110 -8.65 5.62 4.67
CA ILE A 110 -7.78 5.19 3.57
C ILE A 110 -6.32 5.28 3.99
N GLU A 111 -5.54 4.22 3.77
CA GLU A 111 -4.11 4.23 4.07
C GLU A 111 -3.35 3.46 3.00
N ALA A 112 -2.10 3.84 2.77
CA ALA A 112 -1.18 3.13 1.90
C ALA A 112 0.10 2.76 2.63
N GLU A 113 0.58 1.54 2.36
CA GLU A 113 1.80 1.00 2.95
C GLU A 113 2.67 0.31 1.89
N GLN A 114 3.99 0.46 2.04
CA GLN A 114 4.97 -0.20 1.17
C GLN A 114 4.92 -1.71 1.39
N LEU A 115 4.89 -2.49 0.30
CA LEU A 115 4.99 -3.95 0.41
C LEU A 115 6.46 -4.36 0.45
N PHE A 116 6.76 -5.31 1.35
CA PHE A 116 8.09 -5.90 1.52
C PHE A 116 8.02 -7.42 1.31
N GLN A 117 9.06 -7.97 0.71
CA GLN A 117 9.30 -9.41 0.62
C GLN A 117 10.49 -9.78 1.50
N LYS A 118 10.33 -10.83 2.31
CA LYS A 118 11.41 -11.38 3.13
C LYS A 118 12.18 -12.42 2.31
N ASP A 119 13.49 -12.22 2.15
CA ASP A 119 14.37 -13.22 1.52
C ASP A 119 14.68 -14.38 2.48
N MET A 120 15.24 -15.47 1.97
CA MET A 120 15.68 -16.66 2.72
C MET A 120 16.68 -16.30 3.85
N ASN A 121 17.35 -15.16 3.74
CA ASN A 121 18.28 -14.61 4.73
C ASN A 121 17.65 -13.60 5.71
N GLU A 122 16.31 -13.49 5.73
CA GLU A 122 15.54 -12.58 6.57
C GLU A 122 15.67 -11.07 6.28
N GLU A 123 16.36 -10.69 5.21
CA GLU A 123 16.40 -9.31 4.73
C GLU A 123 15.09 -8.94 4.01
N PHE A 124 14.57 -7.74 4.29
CA PHE A 124 13.35 -7.23 3.69
C PHE A 124 13.69 -6.39 2.46
N PHE A 125 13.20 -6.83 1.30
CA PHE A 125 13.29 -6.08 0.05
C PHE A 125 11.94 -5.46 -0.27
N SER A 126 11.92 -4.16 -0.52
CA SER A 126 10.72 -3.47 -0.97
C SER A 126 10.35 -3.93 -2.38
N LEU A 127 9.08 -4.26 -2.56
CA LEU A 127 8.54 -4.54 -3.88
C LEU A 127 8.27 -3.23 -4.62
N ASN A 128 8.31 -3.26 -5.94
CA ASN A 128 7.82 -2.15 -6.77
C ASN A 128 6.27 -2.09 -6.78
N LYS A 129 5.65 -2.28 -5.61
CA LYS A 129 4.21 -2.36 -5.36
C LYS A 129 3.95 -1.87 -3.94
N PHE A 130 2.75 -1.37 -3.70
CA PHE A 130 2.28 -0.97 -2.38
C PHE A 130 0.84 -1.42 -2.18
N GLU A 131 0.42 -1.54 -0.94
CA GLU A 131 -0.94 -1.88 -0.57
C GLU A 131 -1.71 -0.60 -0.25
N VAL A 132 -2.97 -0.55 -0.68
CA VAL A 132 -3.93 0.47 -0.25
C VAL A 132 -5.02 -0.22 0.53
N MET A 133 -5.16 0.14 1.80
CA MET A 133 -6.26 -0.27 2.67
C MET A 133 -7.36 0.78 2.59
N LEU A 134 -8.59 0.32 2.39
CA LEU A 134 -9.78 1.16 2.32
C LEU A 134 -10.82 0.61 3.29
N VAL A 135 -11.36 1.50 4.13
CA VAL A 135 -12.45 1.19 5.05
C VAL A 135 -13.65 2.07 4.74
N VAL A 136 -14.79 1.45 4.47
CA VAL A 136 -16.02 2.15 4.03
C VAL A 136 -17.25 1.68 4.80
N PHE A 137 -18.24 2.55 4.94
CA PHE A 137 -19.53 2.20 5.55
C PHE A 137 -20.49 1.49 4.59
N ASP A 138 -20.25 1.63 3.28
CA ASP A 138 -21.02 1.04 2.19
C ASP A 138 -20.04 0.38 1.22
N ASN A 139 -20.25 -0.87 0.83
CA ASN A 139 -19.33 -1.56 -0.08
C ASN A 139 -19.63 -1.27 -1.56
N ASN A 140 -20.77 -0.66 -1.88
CA ASN A 140 -21.13 -0.36 -3.27
C ASN A 140 -20.32 0.78 -3.88
N ILE A 141 -19.75 1.65 -3.04
CA ILE A 141 -18.96 2.81 -3.47
C ILE A 141 -17.50 2.48 -3.78
N ILE A 142 -17.05 1.25 -3.52
CA ILE A 142 -15.62 0.88 -3.66
C ILE A 142 -15.12 1.12 -5.09
N SER A 143 -15.96 0.82 -6.10
CA SER A 143 -15.60 1.09 -7.51
C SER A 143 -15.48 2.59 -7.81
N GLU A 144 -16.36 3.41 -7.24
CA GLU A 144 -16.32 4.87 -7.43
C GLU A 144 -15.07 5.48 -6.78
N ILE A 145 -14.69 4.98 -5.60
CA ILE A 145 -13.45 5.39 -4.92
C ILE A 145 -12.21 4.97 -5.72
N GLN A 146 -12.23 3.76 -6.29
CA GLN A 146 -11.15 3.28 -7.14
C GLN A 146 -10.93 4.18 -8.37
N GLU A 147 -12.01 4.56 -9.05
CA GLU A 147 -11.95 5.52 -10.16
C GLU A 147 -11.51 6.91 -9.69
N GLY A 148 -11.97 7.34 -8.51
CA GLY A 148 -11.56 8.62 -7.92
C GLY A 148 -10.07 8.68 -7.58
N LEU A 149 -9.47 7.57 -7.13
CA LEU A 149 -8.02 7.49 -6.90
C LEU A 149 -7.24 7.63 -8.22
N LEU A 150 -7.72 7.02 -9.31
CA LEU A 150 -7.12 7.20 -10.63
C LEU A 150 -7.22 8.67 -11.07
N TYR A 151 -8.37 9.29 -10.88
CA TYR A 151 -8.57 10.71 -11.19
C TYR A 151 -7.62 11.60 -10.38
N TYR A 152 -7.53 11.40 -9.06
CA TYR A 152 -6.67 12.16 -8.17
C TYR A 152 -5.19 12.12 -8.60
N PHE A 153 -4.67 10.93 -8.91
CA PHE A 153 -3.29 10.79 -9.38
C PHE A 153 -3.05 11.43 -10.74
N ASN A 154 -4.00 11.33 -11.67
CA ASN A 154 -3.87 11.89 -13.02
C ASN A 154 -4.07 13.41 -13.06
N SER A 155 -4.83 13.97 -12.13
CA SER A 155 -5.12 15.41 -12.03
C SER A 155 -4.15 16.17 -11.13
N ASN A 156 -3.39 15.47 -10.28
CA ASN A 156 -2.40 16.09 -9.42
C ASN A 156 -1.32 16.84 -10.23
N ASN A 157 -1.18 18.15 -9.99
CA ASN A 157 -0.28 19.02 -10.75
C ASN A 157 1.18 18.56 -10.75
N TYR A 158 1.67 18.06 -9.62
CA TYR A 158 3.04 17.57 -9.49
C TYR A 158 3.22 16.33 -10.38
N VAL A 159 2.37 15.31 -10.19
CA VAL A 159 2.46 14.05 -10.94
C VAL A 159 2.25 14.28 -12.44
N LYS A 160 1.26 15.09 -12.80
CA LYS A 160 0.94 15.42 -14.20
C LYS A 160 2.14 16.06 -14.91
N LYS A 161 2.79 17.04 -14.29
CA LYS A 161 3.95 17.71 -14.88
C LYS A 161 5.08 16.72 -15.16
N TYR A 162 5.46 15.91 -14.18
CA TYR A 162 6.53 14.91 -14.35
C TYR A 162 6.18 13.84 -15.37
N TYR A 163 4.91 13.41 -15.41
CA TYR A 163 4.44 12.46 -16.41
C TYR A 163 4.53 13.04 -17.83
N GLU A 164 4.10 14.29 -18.04
CA GLU A 164 4.21 14.97 -19.33
C GLU A 164 5.67 15.10 -19.79
N GLU A 165 6.58 15.54 -18.90
CA GLU A 165 8.03 15.61 -19.18
C GLU A 165 8.62 14.23 -19.51
N PHE A 166 8.18 13.18 -18.81
CA PHE A 166 8.59 11.81 -19.08
C PHE A 166 8.15 11.35 -20.47
N ILE A 167 6.90 11.61 -20.86
CA ILE A 167 6.37 11.26 -22.19
C ILE A 167 7.11 12.03 -23.29
N GLU A 168 7.30 13.34 -23.13
CA GLU A 168 8.00 14.18 -24.10
C GLU A 168 9.44 13.72 -24.29
N SER A 169 10.17 13.54 -23.19
CA SER A 169 11.55 13.05 -23.23
C SER A 169 11.64 11.65 -23.85
N SER A 170 10.70 10.75 -23.54
CA SER A 170 10.66 9.40 -24.12
C SER A 170 10.48 9.46 -25.63
N ASN A 171 9.58 10.32 -26.11
CA ASN A 171 9.36 10.49 -27.54
C ASN A 171 10.59 11.07 -28.25
N LYS A 172 11.28 12.03 -27.63
CA LYS A 172 12.52 12.61 -28.16
C LYS A 172 13.63 11.55 -28.27
N ILE A 173 13.86 10.77 -27.22
CA ILE A 173 14.87 9.71 -27.22
C ILE A 173 14.55 8.66 -28.31
N ILE A 174 13.28 8.26 -28.45
CA ILE A 174 12.86 7.34 -29.52
C ILE A 174 13.18 7.92 -30.91
N LEU A 175 12.94 9.22 -31.12
CA LEU A 175 13.25 9.90 -32.38
C LEU A 175 14.75 9.88 -32.65
N ASP A 176 15.56 10.27 -31.66
CA ASP A 176 17.01 10.33 -31.77
C ASP A 176 17.60 8.94 -32.07
N ILE A 177 17.11 7.90 -31.38
CA ILE A 177 17.49 6.49 -31.67
C ILE A 177 17.14 6.12 -33.11
N ASN A 178 15.94 6.45 -33.58
CA ASN A 178 15.53 6.13 -34.95
C ASN A 178 16.39 6.87 -36.00
N GLN A 179 16.85 8.09 -35.70
CA GLN A 179 17.76 8.83 -36.57
C GLN A 179 19.15 8.17 -36.59
N GLU A 180 19.68 7.82 -35.42
CA GLU A 180 20.98 7.17 -35.28
C GLU A 180 21.01 5.81 -35.99
N MET A 181 19.97 4.98 -35.78
CA MET A 181 19.84 3.70 -36.49
C MET A 181 19.86 3.88 -38.01
N LYS A 182 19.18 4.91 -38.54
CA LYS A 182 19.21 5.22 -39.99
C LYS A 182 20.60 5.63 -40.47
N LEU A 183 21.38 6.36 -39.67
CA LEU A 183 22.75 6.73 -40.01
C LEU A 183 23.65 5.50 -40.02
N LEU A 184 23.55 4.63 -39.00
CA LEU A 184 24.29 3.37 -38.93
C LEU A 184 23.92 2.42 -40.08
N GLU A 185 22.65 2.36 -40.48
CA GLU A 185 22.20 1.63 -41.66
C GLU A 185 22.84 2.17 -42.96
N LYS A 186 22.90 3.50 -43.12
CA LYS A 186 23.59 4.12 -44.27
C LYS A 186 25.07 3.76 -44.29
N ILE A 187 25.77 3.89 -43.16
CA ILE A 187 27.19 3.52 -43.02
C ILE A 187 27.40 2.05 -43.37
N ARG A 188 26.50 1.15 -42.93
CA ARG A 188 26.54 -0.28 -43.27
C ARG A 188 26.38 -0.52 -44.77
N ILE A 189 25.50 0.21 -45.44
CA ILE A 189 25.27 0.10 -46.89
C ILE A 189 26.46 0.67 -47.67
N GLU A 190 26.95 1.86 -47.32
CA GLU A 190 28.08 2.53 -47.96
C GLU A 190 29.39 1.74 -47.78
N GLY A 191 29.68 1.25 -46.58
CA GLY A 191 30.80 0.35 -46.32
C GLY A 191 30.69 -1.00 -47.06
N SER A 192 29.49 -1.40 -47.48
CA SER A 192 29.29 -2.56 -48.35
C SER A 192 29.47 -2.23 -49.84
N LYS A 193 29.04 -1.04 -50.28
CA LYS A 193 29.20 -0.56 -51.67
C LYS A 193 30.66 -0.24 -52.02
N ASN A 194 31.39 0.44 -51.14
CA ASN A 194 32.81 0.77 -51.35
C ASN A 194 33.71 -0.48 -51.45
N ARG A 195 33.27 -1.65 -50.99
CA ARG A 195 33.95 -2.94 -51.20
C ARG A 195 33.67 -3.58 -52.56
N MET A 196 32.57 -3.21 -53.22
CA MET A 196 32.19 -3.78 -54.52
C MET A 196 32.97 -3.11 -55.66
N ASP A 197 33.36 -1.84 -55.50
CA ASP A 197 34.20 -1.09 -56.46
C ASP A 197 35.71 -1.29 -56.26
N PHE A 198 36.16 -1.74 -55.09
CA PHE A 198 37.57 -2.10 -54.82
C PHE A 198 37.79 -3.63 -54.86
N SER A 199 37.59 -4.22 -56.05
CA SER A 199 38.13 -5.56 -56.30
C SER A 199 39.65 -5.46 -56.51
N SER A 200 40.40 -6.11 -55.62
CA SER A 200 41.81 -6.56 -55.74
C SER A 200 42.96 -5.76 -55.10
N SER A 201 43.00 -5.58 -53.76
CA SER A 201 44.31 -5.60 -53.04
C SER A 201 44.30 -5.53 -51.50
N LEU A 202 43.23 -5.17 -50.79
CA LEU A 202 43.25 -5.12 -49.31
C LEU A 202 42.05 -5.83 -48.66
N LYS A 203 42.02 -7.16 -48.72
CA LYS A 203 41.27 -7.97 -47.77
C LYS A 203 42.15 -8.15 -46.54
N VAL A 204 41.79 -7.59 -45.38
CA VAL A 204 41.92 -8.21 -44.04
C VAL A 204 41.55 -7.28 -42.87
N ILE A 205 41.38 -5.95 -43.02
CA ILE A 205 41.23 -5.08 -41.82
C ILE A 205 39.78 -4.77 -41.33
N ASN A 206 38.73 -4.77 -42.16
CA ASN A 206 37.40 -4.25 -41.74
C ASN A 206 36.33 -5.31 -41.37
N GLY A 207 36.69 -6.50 -40.88
CA GLY A 207 35.69 -7.49 -40.43
C GLY A 207 34.93 -7.06 -39.17
N GLN A 208 35.59 -6.34 -38.27
CA GLN A 208 35.10 -5.96 -36.93
C GLN A 208 34.04 -4.85 -36.96
N GLU A 209 34.20 -3.82 -37.80
CA GLU A 209 33.27 -2.68 -37.88
C GLU A 209 31.84 -3.10 -38.27
N LYS A 210 31.69 -4.11 -39.14
CA LYS A 210 30.36 -4.55 -39.62
C LYS A 210 29.58 -5.30 -38.54
N SER A 211 30.28 -6.10 -37.73
CA SER A 211 29.70 -6.74 -36.54
C SER A 211 29.40 -5.72 -35.45
N GLU A 212 30.27 -4.73 -35.23
CA GLU A 212 30.08 -3.67 -34.23
C GLU A 212 28.87 -2.79 -34.55
N VAL A 213 28.75 -2.31 -35.80
CA VAL A 213 27.57 -1.52 -36.24
C VAL A 213 26.28 -2.34 -36.15
N SER A 214 26.31 -3.64 -36.49
CA SER A 214 25.13 -4.49 -36.33
C SER A 214 24.75 -4.68 -34.87
N ASN A 215 25.72 -4.84 -33.98
CA ASN A 215 25.50 -4.97 -32.54
C ASN A 215 24.94 -3.66 -31.96
N GLN A 216 25.41 -2.51 -32.42
CA GLN A 216 24.90 -1.19 -32.02
C GLN A 216 23.45 -0.97 -32.47
N ILE A 217 23.10 -1.30 -33.73
CA ILE A 217 21.71 -1.21 -34.22
C ILE A 217 20.77 -2.09 -33.37
N VAL A 218 21.20 -3.32 -33.03
CA VAL A 218 20.40 -4.23 -32.20
C VAL A 218 20.22 -3.66 -30.79
N ALA A 219 21.29 -3.17 -30.16
CA ALA A 219 21.24 -2.59 -28.83
C ALA A 219 20.32 -1.34 -28.79
N LEU A 220 20.46 -0.45 -29.78
CA LEU A 220 19.59 0.71 -29.93
C LEU A 220 18.13 0.33 -30.14
N SER A 221 17.87 -0.71 -30.93
CA SER A 221 16.51 -1.22 -31.13
C SER A 221 15.91 -1.78 -29.85
N GLN A 222 16.68 -2.54 -29.06
CA GLN A 222 16.23 -3.05 -27.75
C GLN A 222 15.90 -1.89 -26.81
N TYR A 223 16.82 -0.93 -26.68
CA TYR A 223 16.62 0.24 -25.84
C TYR A 223 15.40 1.07 -26.24
N ARG A 224 15.13 1.21 -27.55
CA ARG A 224 13.91 1.87 -28.05
C ARG A 224 12.64 1.14 -27.62
N GLU A 225 12.61 -0.19 -27.72
CA GLU A 225 11.44 -0.98 -27.30
C GLU A 225 11.25 -0.95 -25.77
N ASP A 226 12.33 -0.91 -25.00
CA ASP A 226 12.25 -0.74 -23.54
C ASP A 226 11.62 0.61 -23.18
N ILE A 227 12.04 1.71 -23.81
CA ILE A 227 11.43 3.03 -23.59
C ILE A 227 9.96 3.03 -24.01
N ARG A 228 9.60 2.42 -25.15
CA ARG A 228 8.21 2.31 -25.60
C ARG A 228 7.34 1.57 -24.59
N THR A 229 7.83 0.44 -24.12
CA THR A 229 7.14 -0.38 -23.12
C THR A 229 6.96 0.39 -21.82
N GLN A 230 8.01 1.06 -21.33
CA GLN A 230 7.92 1.90 -20.14
C GLN A 230 6.92 3.04 -20.31
N LYS A 231 6.89 3.69 -21.48
CA LYS A 231 5.95 4.77 -21.80
C LYS A 231 4.49 4.32 -21.73
N GLU A 232 4.19 3.09 -22.13
CA GLU A 232 2.83 2.54 -22.15
C GLU A 232 2.38 1.99 -20.79
N LEU A 233 3.30 1.37 -20.05
CA LEU A 233 2.98 0.64 -18.81
C LEU A 233 3.14 1.48 -17.54
N LEU A 234 4.05 2.46 -17.52
CA LEU A 234 4.21 3.34 -16.37
C LEU A 234 3.09 4.39 -16.41
N LYS A 235 2.08 4.16 -15.56
CA LYS A 235 1.00 5.12 -15.29
C LYS A 235 1.19 5.73 -13.91
N PRO A 236 0.65 6.95 -13.67
CA PRO A 236 0.64 7.58 -12.34
C PRO A 236 0.18 6.65 -11.21
N LEU A 237 -0.89 5.88 -11.46
CA LEU A 237 -1.38 4.83 -10.59
C LEU A 237 -1.91 3.67 -11.44
N SER A 238 -1.69 2.44 -10.99
CA SER A 238 -2.25 1.23 -11.60
C SER A 238 -2.56 0.19 -10.54
N PHE A 239 -3.73 -0.41 -10.65
CA PHE A 239 -4.17 -1.52 -9.81
C PHE A 239 -3.63 -2.82 -10.42
N VAL A 240 -2.74 -3.48 -9.69
CA VAL A 240 -2.32 -4.86 -9.98
C VAL A 240 -3.40 -5.82 -9.53
N GLN A 241 -4.02 -5.50 -8.39
CA GLN A 241 -5.21 -6.16 -7.87
C GLN A 241 -6.18 -5.07 -7.39
N ASP A 242 -7.37 -5.06 -7.96
CA ASP A 242 -8.47 -4.19 -7.57
C ASP A 242 -8.92 -4.48 -6.14
N PHE A 243 -9.64 -3.52 -5.54
CA PHE A 243 -10.25 -3.73 -4.23
C PHE A 243 -11.19 -4.94 -4.25
N ALA A 244 -11.01 -5.84 -3.28
CA ALA A 244 -11.91 -6.97 -3.11
C ALA A 244 -13.32 -6.49 -2.73
N LYS A 245 -14.35 -7.11 -3.33
CA LYS A 245 -15.74 -6.90 -2.90
C LYS A 245 -15.99 -7.71 -1.63
N VAL A 246 -15.87 -7.04 -0.48
CA VAL A 246 -16.07 -7.68 0.82
C VAL A 246 -17.53 -7.55 1.23
N ASN A 247 -18.16 -8.70 1.52
CA ASN A 247 -19.55 -8.79 1.97
C ASN A 247 -19.67 -8.97 3.49
N GLN A 248 -18.57 -9.34 4.16
CA GLN A 248 -18.53 -9.50 5.61
C GLN A 248 -18.17 -8.18 6.27
N LYS A 249 -19.02 -7.75 7.20
CA LYS A 249 -18.76 -6.60 8.07
C LYS A 249 -17.79 -7.04 9.17
N GLU A 250 -16.89 -6.16 9.59
CA GLU A 250 -16.05 -6.45 10.75
C GLU A 250 -16.94 -6.61 11.99
N ASP A 251 -16.83 -7.75 12.68
CA ASP A 251 -17.63 -8.07 13.86
C ASP A 251 -16.79 -8.73 14.96
N ASP A 252 -16.04 -7.92 15.70
CA ASP A 252 -15.12 -8.39 16.75
C ASP A 252 -15.80 -8.70 18.10
N ILE A 253 -17.08 -9.13 18.10
CA ILE A 253 -17.88 -9.32 19.34
C ILE A 253 -17.14 -10.21 20.32
N LEU A 254 -16.58 -11.30 19.79
CA LEU A 254 -15.93 -12.32 20.58
C LEU A 254 -14.69 -11.75 21.28
N ILE A 255 -13.82 -11.04 20.55
CA ILE A 255 -12.58 -10.49 21.10
C ILE A 255 -12.89 -9.45 22.19
N TRP A 256 -13.80 -8.51 21.90
CA TRP A 256 -14.19 -7.47 22.85
C TRP A 256 -14.92 -8.03 24.07
N SER A 257 -15.78 -9.05 23.90
CA SER A 257 -16.49 -9.67 25.02
C SER A 257 -15.52 -10.39 25.98
N ILE A 258 -14.49 -11.06 25.46
CA ILE A 258 -13.46 -11.73 26.26
C ILE A 258 -12.65 -10.67 27.03
N LEU A 259 -12.18 -9.62 26.35
CA LEU A 259 -11.39 -8.55 26.97
C LEU A 259 -12.17 -7.83 28.07
N VAL A 260 -13.42 -7.45 27.80
CA VAL A 260 -14.26 -6.76 28.79
C VAL A 260 -14.68 -7.67 29.92
N SER A 261 -14.91 -8.96 29.67
CA SER A 261 -15.15 -9.94 30.74
C SER A 261 -13.95 -10.03 31.69
N PHE A 262 -12.73 -10.09 31.15
CA PHE A 262 -11.51 -10.12 31.95
C PHE A 262 -11.31 -8.82 32.75
N LEU A 263 -11.50 -7.67 32.11
CA LEU A 263 -11.40 -6.36 32.77
C LEU A 263 -12.46 -6.19 33.88
N SER A 264 -13.69 -6.60 33.60
CA SER A 264 -14.81 -6.57 34.56
C SER A 264 -14.54 -7.49 35.75
N PHE A 265 -13.93 -8.65 35.53
CA PHE A 265 -13.48 -9.53 36.61
C PHE A 265 -12.46 -8.83 37.51
N LEU A 266 -11.42 -8.20 36.95
CA LEU A 266 -10.42 -7.47 37.75
C LEU A 266 -11.05 -6.34 38.57
N ILE A 267 -11.89 -5.51 37.95
CA ILE A 267 -12.61 -4.42 38.64
C ILE A 267 -13.48 -4.99 39.77
N SER A 268 -14.17 -6.10 39.52
CA SER A 268 -15.03 -6.72 40.52
C SER A 268 -14.27 -7.27 41.73
N LEU A 269 -13.03 -7.74 41.56
CA LEU A 269 -12.16 -8.14 42.67
C LEU A 269 -11.82 -6.94 43.56
N PHE A 270 -11.47 -5.79 42.96
CA PHE A 270 -11.21 -4.56 43.70
C PHE A 270 -12.44 -4.08 44.48
N VAL A 271 -13.61 -4.05 43.83
CA VAL A 271 -14.87 -3.65 44.48
C VAL A 271 -15.23 -4.61 45.63
N ALA A 272 -15.06 -5.92 45.42
CA ALA A 272 -15.31 -6.92 46.45
C ALA A 272 -14.36 -6.78 47.65
N LEU A 273 -13.08 -6.45 47.41
CA LEU A 273 -12.10 -6.21 48.48
C LEU A 273 -12.48 -5.00 49.32
N ILE A 274 -12.82 -3.88 48.67
CA ILE A 274 -13.25 -2.65 49.37
C ILE A 274 -14.50 -2.93 50.21
N LYS A 275 -15.48 -3.62 49.63
CA LYS A 275 -16.71 -3.99 50.35
C LYS A 275 -16.44 -4.85 51.58
N GLU A 276 -15.51 -5.79 51.48
CA GLU A 276 -15.16 -6.68 52.60
C GLU A 276 -14.36 -5.97 53.70
N ILE A 277 -13.55 -4.97 53.33
CA ILE A 277 -12.85 -4.10 54.31
C ILE A 277 -13.83 -3.19 55.05
N ILE A 278 -14.83 -2.63 54.35
CA ILE A 278 -15.81 -1.71 54.96
C ILE A 278 -16.83 -2.46 55.85
N ASN A 279 -17.18 -3.69 55.51
CA ASN A 279 -18.19 -4.48 56.23
C ASN A 279 -17.62 -5.39 57.34
N ASN A 280 -16.30 -5.41 57.54
CA ASN A 280 -15.62 -6.01 58.70
C ASN A 280 -15.27 -4.92 59.72
#